data_AF-A0A9P8URN2-F1
#
_entry.id   AF-A0A9P8URN2-F1
#
_cell.length_a   1.000
_cell.length_b   1.000
_cell.length_c   1.000
_cell.angle_alpha   90.00
_cell.angle_beta   90.00
_cell.angle_gamma   90.00
#
_symmetry.space_group_name_H-M   'P 1'
#
loop_
_entity.id
_entity.type
_entity.pdbx_description
1 polymer ?
#
loop_
_entity_poly.entity_id
_entity_poly.type
_entity_poly.pdbx_seq_one_letter_code
_entity_poly.pdbx_strand_id
1 'polypeptide(L)'
;MEFAATFGSLGDIIAICQITIQLSRALGIGTAGASSSAWEYQELRKEIDIFINILLNVVATCEQYTSPSLSDLNRTIHTIVQDCHIQIQEILHRFVPKYHESLKPGGSTRKIVDAFKKLEWTVKEKERTRELQDKLHTNGQKLSMLMLIVSRQSAHANNATLLARIEEVSILVSKQEQHQNVLLDRLNRTIDHFQRQENQIDAIEHNIEVHLDNNNTILTIAKSTIDPIKHLEQLLANVAHDVVQLRETVSNSNFIRSLDPTREMPLNLNDAFGRDIAIPLQLIIDWQSFNTILGILFQSQKGHDMVLKQQFALEEHFSGKDIARDSPLSECIRRGMRIDMSMIFETNIVLLGACPRCREDTDAPENVTIQ
;
A
#
# COMPACT_ATOMS: atom_id res chain seq x y z
N MET A 1 7.40 -1.66 92.90
CA MET A 1 8.26 -1.44 91.72
C MET A 1 7.42 -1.95 90.54
N GLU A 2 6.85 -1.16 89.65
CA GLU A 2 6.92 0.28 89.33
C GLU A 2 5.48 0.80 89.18
N PHE A 3 5.13 1.89 89.87
CA PHE A 3 3.95 2.67 89.53
C PHE A 3 4.35 3.53 88.33
N ALA A 4 4.02 3.07 87.13
CA ALA A 4 4.14 3.88 85.93
C ALA A 4 3.11 5.02 86.03
N ALA A 5 3.56 6.16 86.55
CA ALA A 5 2.84 7.42 86.51
C ALA A 5 2.80 7.89 85.05
N THR A 6 1.68 7.67 84.37
CA THR A 6 1.35 8.41 83.15
C THR A 6 0.72 9.73 83.55
N PHE A 7 1.57 10.75 83.70
CA PHE A 7 1.13 12.15 83.73
C PHE A 7 0.49 12.49 82.37
N GLY A 8 -0.79 12.88 82.39
CA GLY A 8 -1.54 13.29 81.20
C GLY A 8 -3.02 12.91 81.31
N SER A 9 -3.80 13.71 82.05
CA SER A 9 -5.27 13.78 82.20
C SER A 9 -6.07 12.52 82.49
N LEU A 10 -5.84 11.42 81.78
CA LEU A 10 -6.48 10.13 81.99
C LEU A 10 -6.05 9.52 83.32
N GLY A 11 -4.76 9.61 83.66
CA GLY A 11 -4.24 9.16 84.96
C GLY A 11 -4.88 9.91 86.13
N ASP A 12 -5.07 11.23 85.98
CA ASP A 12 -5.69 12.08 87.00
C ASP A 12 -7.20 11.80 87.12
N ILE A 13 -7.89 11.60 86.00
CA ILE A 13 -9.31 11.21 85.96
C ILE A 13 -9.51 9.83 86.59
N ILE A 14 -8.67 8.85 86.27
CA ILE A 14 -8.72 7.52 86.86
C ILE A 14 -8.41 7.60 88.36
N ALA A 15 -7.43 8.41 88.76
CA ALA A 15 -7.12 8.67 90.16
C ALA A 15 -8.34 9.27 90.88
N ILE A 16 -9.01 10.28 90.29
CA ILE A 16 -10.26 10.85 90.81
C ILE A 16 -11.34 9.79 90.93
N CYS A 17 -11.56 8.96 89.91
CA CYS A 17 -12.54 7.88 89.94
C CYS A 17 -12.25 6.88 91.07
N GLN A 18 -10.99 6.49 91.27
CA GLN A 18 -10.57 5.59 92.34
C GLN A 18 -10.77 6.19 93.74
N ILE A 19 -10.34 7.45 93.91
CA ILE A 19 -10.49 8.28 95.09
C ILE A 19 -11.99 8.43 95.44
N THR A 20 -12.81 8.69 94.43
CA THR A 20 -14.26 8.83 94.53
C THR A 20 -14.96 7.50 94.86
N ILE A 21 -14.50 6.37 94.30
CA ILE A 21 -14.97 5.03 94.66
C ILE A 21 -14.60 4.69 96.11
N GLN A 22 -13.40 5.09 96.58
CA GLN A 22 -12.99 4.93 97.97
C GLN A 22 -13.88 5.75 98.92
N LEU A 23 -14.24 6.98 98.55
CA LEU A 23 -15.20 7.79 99.28
C LEU A 23 -16.59 7.12 99.30
N SER A 24 -17.09 6.66 98.16
CA SER A 24 -18.37 5.95 98.03
C SER A 24 -18.45 4.68 98.90
N ARG A 25 -17.34 3.92 98.99
CA ARG A 25 -17.20 2.75 99.87
C ARG A 25 -17.09 3.15 101.35
N ALA A 26 -16.38 4.24 101.65
CA ALA A 26 -16.24 4.76 103.00
C ALA A 26 -17.59 5.21 103.59
N LEU A 27 -18.52 5.64 102.75
CA LEU A 27 -19.86 6.05 103.16
C LEU A 27 -20.81 4.87 103.46
N GLY A 28 -20.35 3.62 103.31
CA GLY A 28 -21.06 2.41 103.72
C GLY A 28 -22.00 1.82 102.66
N ILE A 29 -22.08 0.49 102.63
CA ILE A 29 -23.03 -0.30 101.85
C ILE A 29 -24.05 -0.86 102.85
N GLY A 30 -25.30 -0.36 102.87
CA GLY A 30 -26.31 -0.99 103.70
C GLY A 30 -27.59 -0.19 103.96
N THR A 31 -28.63 -0.56 103.22
CA THR A 31 -30.04 -0.72 103.66
C THR A 31 -30.75 0.44 104.34
N ALA A 32 -31.71 1.01 103.58
CA ALA A 32 -33.03 1.47 104.02
C ALA A 32 -33.24 1.65 105.54
N GLY A 33 -32.81 2.79 106.07
CA GLY A 33 -33.11 3.21 107.43
C GLY A 33 -33.17 4.73 107.47
N ALA A 34 -34.40 5.26 107.55
CA ALA A 34 -34.68 6.69 107.48
C ALA A 34 -33.96 7.48 108.60
N SER A 35 -32.93 8.24 108.22
CA SER A 35 -32.43 9.40 108.96
C SER A 35 -32.06 10.48 107.95
N SER A 36 -32.31 11.76 108.28
CA SER A 36 -32.03 12.91 107.41
C SER A 36 -30.55 13.02 107.00
N SER A 37 -29.63 12.42 107.75
CA SER A 37 -28.22 12.35 107.41
C SER A 37 -27.90 11.26 106.36
N ALA A 38 -28.65 10.15 106.32
CA ALA A 38 -28.37 9.03 105.41
C ALA A 38 -28.70 9.32 103.93
N TRP A 39 -29.68 10.18 103.65
CA TRP A 39 -30.04 10.53 102.26
C TRP A 39 -29.03 11.51 101.63
N GLU A 40 -28.47 12.46 102.40
CA GLU A 40 -27.48 13.43 101.90
C GLU A 40 -26.19 12.73 101.43
N TYR A 41 -25.78 11.66 102.13
CA TYR A 41 -24.66 10.80 101.71
C TYR A 41 -24.97 9.98 100.46
N GLN A 42 -26.19 9.45 100.34
CA GLN A 42 -26.62 8.71 99.15
C GLN A 42 -26.69 9.62 97.93
N GLU A 43 -27.14 10.87 98.09
CA GLU A 43 -27.18 11.84 97.00
C GLU A 43 -25.77 12.28 96.59
N LEU A 44 -24.85 12.52 97.55
CA LEU A 44 -23.44 12.78 97.24
C LEU A 44 -22.84 11.64 96.43
N ARG A 45 -23.09 10.39 96.83
CA ARG A 45 -22.61 9.20 96.12
C ARG A 45 -23.16 9.12 94.70
N LYS A 46 -24.44 9.43 94.51
CA LYS A 46 -25.07 9.42 93.19
C LYS A 46 -24.49 10.50 92.27
N GLU A 47 -24.27 11.72 92.75
CA GLU A 47 -23.63 12.79 91.98
C GLU A 47 -22.18 12.43 91.61
N ILE A 48 -21.49 11.79 92.54
CA ILE A 48 -20.16 11.20 92.33
C ILE A 48 -20.17 10.17 91.18
N ASP A 49 -21.12 9.23 91.19
CA ASP A 49 -21.22 8.18 90.16
C ASP A 49 -21.58 8.79 88.79
N ILE A 50 -22.44 9.82 88.76
CA ILE A 50 -22.76 10.59 87.55
C ILE A 50 -21.51 11.30 87.02
N PHE A 51 -20.74 11.95 87.89
CA PHE A 51 -19.53 12.66 87.51
C PHE A 51 -18.46 11.72 86.95
N ILE A 52 -18.29 10.51 87.54
CA ILE A 52 -17.41 9.46 87.01
C ILE A 52 -17.80 9.10 85.56
N ASN A 53 -19.08 8.88 85.29
CA ASN A 53 -19.54 8.55 83.94
C ASN A 53 -19.29 9.69 82.94
N ILE A 54 -19.46 10.94 83.37
CA ILE A 54 -19.13 12.12 82.55
C ILE A 54 -17.62 12.13 82.23
N LEU A 55 -16.76 11.89 83.22
CA LEU A 55 -15.32 11.85 83.02
C LEU A 55 -14.88 10.71 82.07
N LEU A 56 -15.50 9.54 82.17
CA LEU A 56 -15.24 8.44 81.23
C LEU A 56 -15.63 8.81 79.79
N ASN A 57 -16.74 9.51 79.60
CA ASN A 57 -17.17 10.01 78.29
C ASN A 57 -16.21 11.10 77.74
N VAL A 58 -15.69 11.97 78.61
CA VAL A 58 -14.68 12.97 78.24
C VAL A 58 -13.43 12.26 77.70
N VAL A 59 -12.94 11.24 78.40
CA VAL A 59 -11.78 10.44 77.98
C VAL A 59 -12.00 9.82 76.60
N ALA A 60 -13.09 9.08 76.42
CA ALA A 60 -13.38 8.38 75.16
C ALA A 60 -13.42 9.35 73.97
N THR A 61 -13.96 10.54 74.17
CA THR A 61 -14.06 11.55 73.12
C THR A 61 -12.72 12.27 72.87
N CYS A 62 -11.93 12.54 73.91
CA CYS A 62 -10.61 13.15 73.74
C CYS A 62 -9.60 12.21 73.07
N GLU A 63 -9.63 10.91 73.37
CA GLU A 63 -8.79 9.90 72.70
C GLU A 63 -9.12 9.78 71.20
N GLN A 64 -10.40 9.90 70.86
CA GLN A 64 -10.87 9.73 69.49
C GLN A 64 -10.61 10.97 68.61
N TYR A 65 -10.45 12.16 69.21
CA TYR A 65 -10.38 13.43 68.50
C TYR A 65 -9.23 14.34 68.96
N THR A 66 -8.00 13.99 68.57
CA THR A 66 -6.82 14.85 68.76
C THR A 66 -6.68 15.84 67.58
N SER A 67 -7.49 16.89 67.55
CA SER A 67 -7.36 17.98 66.55
C SER A 67 -6.69 19.23 67.16
N PRO A 68 -5.76 19.90 66.45
CA PRO A 68 -5.19 21.19 66.87
C PRO A 68 -6.25 22.29 67.10
N SER A 69 -7.38 22.23 66.39
CA SER A 69 -8.47 23.21 66.50
C SER A 69 -9.23 23.16 67.82
N LEU A 70 -9.00 22.12 68.62
CA LEU A 70 -9.68 21.87 69.91
C LEU A 70 -8.77 22.17 71.11
N SER A 71 -7.57 22.72 70.87
CA SER A 71 -6.56 22.96 71.91
C SER A 71 -7.06 23.85 73.06
N ASP A 72 -7.79 24.93 72.77
CA ASP A 72 -8.38 25.81 73.78
C ASP A 72 -9.51 25.12 74.58
N LEU A 73 -10.27 24.27 73.91
CA LEU A 73 -11.39 23.54 74.52
C LEU A 73 -10.87 22.41 75.42
N ASN A 74 -9.85 21.68 74.97
CA ASN A 74 -9.13 20.69 75.77
C ASN A 74 -8.51 21.32 77.01
N ARG A 75 -7.88 22.50 76.88
CA ARG A 75 -7.34 23.25 78.03
C ARG A 75 -8.41 23.56 79.06
N THR A 76 -9.60 24.00 78.62
CA THR A 76 -10.73 24.31 79.51
C THR A 76 -11.26 23.05 80.21
N ILE A 77 -11.39 21.94 79.50
CA ILE A 77 -11.75 20.63 80.05
C ILE A 77 -10.74 20.20 81.12
N HIS A 78 -9.44 20.33 80.85
CA HIS A 78 -8.39 20.02 81.82
C HIS A 78 -8.48 20.87 83.08
N THR A 79 -8.71 22.17 82.95
CA THR A 79 -8.88 23.05 84.13
C THR A 79 -10.05 22.60 85.00
N ILE A 80 -11.19 22.26 84.41
CA ILE A 80 -12.37 21.81 85.16
C ILE A 80 -12.11 20.48 85.88
N VAL A 81 -11.43 19.54 85.22
CA VAL A 81 -11.06 18.25 85.81
C VAL A 81 -10.06 18.43 86.97
N GLN A 82 -9.07 19.30 86.79
CA GLN A 82 -8.06 19.62 87.81
C GLN A 82 -8.70 20.27 89.05
N ASP A 83 -9.63 21.20 88.85
CA ASP A 83 -10.37 21.83 89.95
C ASP A 83 -11.20 20.81 90.74
N CYS A 84 -11.85 19.87 90.05
CA CYS A 84 -12.56 18.78 90.72
C CYS A 84 -11.61 17.84 91.47
N HIS A 85 -10.43 17.54 90.91
CA HIS A 85 -9.40 16.72 91.57
C HIS A 85 -9.02 17.30 92.93
N ILE A 86 -8.62 18.58 92.95
CA ILE A 86 -8.16 19.27 94.16
C ILE A 86 -9.25 19.24 95.24
N GLN A 87 -10.51 19.51 94.86
CA GLN A 87 -11.62 19.57 95.81
C GLN A 87 -11.98 18.20 96.39
N ILE A 88 -12.02 17.16 95.56
CA ILE A 88 -12.28 15.79 96.01
C ILE A 88 -11.13 15.31 96.92
N GLN A 89 -9.89 15.62 96.56
CA GLN A 89 -8.70 15.25 97.32
C GLN A 89 -8.63 15.97 98.68
N GLU A 90 -8.95 17.26 98.75
CA GLU A 90 -8.97 18.04 99.99
C GLU A 90 -9.98 17.43 100.99
N ILE A 91 -11.15 17.04 100.50
CA ILE A 91 -12.19 16.42 101.30
C ILE A 91 -11.71 15.03 101.76
N LEU A 92 -11.19 14.19 100.87
CA LEU A 92 -10.71 12.87 101.26
C LEU A 92 -9.54 12.89 102.25
N HIS A 93 -8.57 13.78 102.07
CA HIS A 93 -7.46 13.93 103.01
C HIS A 93 -7.93 14.29 104.42
N ARG A 94 -9.11 14.90 104.55
CA ARG A 94 -9.72 15.28 105.82
C ARG A 94 -10.62 14.19 106.41
N PHE A 95 -11.34 13.45 105.57
CA PHE A 95 -12.21 12.36 105.99
C PHE A 95 -11.40 11.10 106.33
N VAL A 96 -10.41 10.73 105.51
CA VAL A 96 -9.65 9.48 105.69
C VAL A 96 -9.02 9.35 107.08
N PRO A 97 -8.27 10.33 107.64
CA PRO A 97 -7.67 10.22 108.97
C PRO A 97 -8.71 10.13 110.10
N LYS A 98 -9.87 10.77 109.92
CA LYS A 98 -10.95 10.79 110.91
C LYS A 98 -11.72 9.47 110.98
N TYR A 99 -11.82 8.76 109.86
CA TYR A 99 -12.69 7.58 109.74
C TYR A 99 -11.93 6.29 109.41
N HIS A 100 -10.61 6.34 109.23
CA HIS A 100 -9.74 5.22 108.81
C HIS A 100 -10.01 3.90 109.55
N GLU A 101 -10.15 3.95 110.88
CA GLU A 101 -10.38 2.76 111.72
C GLU A 101 -11.80 2.18 111.59
N SER A 102 -12.78 2.97 111.15
CA SER A 102 -14.17 2.53 110.93
C SER A 102 -14.40 1.90 109.55
N LEU A 103 -13.40 1.96 108.66
CA LEU A 103 -13.51 1.64 107.24
C LEU A 103 -12.73 0.40 106.80
N LYS A 104 -12.06 -0.29 107.74
CA LYS A 104 -11.34 -1.53 107.43
C LYS A 104 -12.32 -2.69 107.16
N PRO A 105 -12.07 -3.54 106.15
CA PRO A 105 -12.91 -4.71 105.89
C PRO A 105 -12.78 -5.69 107.06
N GLY A 106 -13.85 -5.86 107.83
CA GLY A 106 -13.90 -6.72 109.02
C GLY A 106 -14.71 -6.17 110.20
N GLY A 107 -14.89 -4.84 110.28
CA GLY A 107 -15.83 -4.15 111.18
C GLY A 107 -15.57 -4.26 112.69
N SER A 108 -15.75 -3.15 113.41
CA SER A 108 -15.87 -3.14 114.87
C SER A 108 -17.33 -3.31 115.28
N THR A 109 -17.58 -4.27 116.16
CA THR A 109 -18.92 -4.71 116.56
C THR A 109 -19.63 -3.67 117.45
N ARG A 110 -20.75 -3.17 116.92
CA ARG A 110 -21.93 -2.59 117.60
C ARG A 110 -21.81 -1.32 118.46
N LYS A 111 -20.65 -0.91 118.98
CA LYS A 111 -20.51 0.40 119.70
C LYS A 111 -20.15 1.58 118.79
N ILE A 112 -19.56 1.30 117.62
CA ILE A 112 -19.13 2.31 116.65
C ILE A 112 -20.29 2.84 115.81
N VAL A 113 -21.35 2.06 115.60
CA VAL A 113 -22.59 2.50 114.91
C VAL A 113 -23.31 3.62 115.69
N ASP A 114 -23.22 3.62 117.03
CA ASP A 114 -23.76 4.70 117.87
C ASP A 114 -22.85 5.92 117.94
N ALA A 115 -21.52 5.72 117.89
CA ALA A 115 -20.58 6.82 117.66
C ALA A 115 -20.77 7.45 116.26
N PHE A 116 -21.18 6.65 115.27
CA PHE A 116 -21.50 7.07 113.89
C PHE A 116 -22.81 7.87 113.80
N LYS A 117 -23.80 7.58 114.66
CA LYS A 117 -25.02 8.40 114.82
C LYS A 117 -24.78 9.71 115.60
N LYS A 118 -23.72 9.77 116.43
CA LYS A 118 -23.36 10.89 117.30
C LYS A 118 -22.15 11.71 116.87
N LEU A 119 -21.42 11.29 115.84
CA LEU A 119 -20.52 12.17 115.08
C LEU A 119 -21.40 13.06 114.20
N GLU A 120 -22.14 13.87 114.96
CA GLU A 120 -23.04 14.91 114.64
C GLU A 120 -22.49 15.67 113.45
N TRP A 121 -23.25 15.63 112.37
CA TRP A 121 -23.15 16.45 111.19
C TRP A 121 -23.03 17.91 111.62
N THR A 122 -21.80 18.35 111.92
CA THR A 122 -21.55 19.74 112.26
C THR A 122 -22.00 20.55 111.06
N VAL A 123 -22.69 21.67 111.29
CA VAL A 123 -23.17 22.56 110.21
C VAL A 123 -22.08 22.84 109.17
N LYS A 124 -20.81 22.84 109.60
CA LYS A 124 -19.61 22.99 108.76
C LYS A 124 -19.31 21.82 107.81
N GLU A 125 -19.58 20.57 108.20
CA GLU A 125 -19.43 19.39 107.32
C GLU A 125 -20.64 19.22 106.39
N LYS A 126 -21.83 19.65 106.84
CA LYS A 126 -23.02 19.79 105.98
C LYS A 126 -22.77 20.71 104.80
N GLU A 127 -22.35 21.93 105.11
CA GLU A 127 -22.19 22.98 104.12
C GLU A 127 -21.17 22.57 103.06
N ARG A 128 -20.05 21.97 103.48
CA ARG A 128 -19.01 21.49 102.57
C ARG A 128 -19.42 20.34 101.68
N THR A 129 -20.23 19.41 102.20
CA THR A 129 -20.76 18.31 101.39
C THR A 129 -21.69 18.85 100.31
N ARG A 130 -22.50 19.85 100.67
CA ARG A 130 -23.38 20.54 99.74
C ARG A 130 -22.61 21.39 98.71
N GLU A 131 -21.57 22.10 99.14
CA GLU A 131 -20.66 22.83 98.25
C GLU A 131 -19.97 21.88 97.26
N LEU A 132 -19.55 20.68 97.69
CA LEU A 132 -18.98 19.68 96.80
C LEU A 132 -20.04 19.18 95.79
N GLN A 133 -21.24 18.86 96.25
CA GLN A 133 -22.34 18.44 95.36
C GLN A 133 -22.64 19.49 94.30
N ASP A 134 -22.81 20.76 94.69
CA ASP A 134 -23.12 21.86 93.77
C ASP A 134 -22.00 22.07 92.73
N LYS A 135 -20.74 21.97 93.17
CA LYS A 135 -19.58 22.07 92.28
C LYS A 135 -19.44 20.87 91.34
N LEU A 136 -19.64 19.63 91.82
CA LEU A 136 -19.63 18.43 90.98
C LEU A 136 -20.74 18.49 89.94
N HIS A 137 -21.94 18.91 90.35
CA HIS A 137 -23.08 19.07 89.47
C HIS A 137 -22.82 20.13 88.39
N THR A 138 -22.39 21.32 88.81
CA THR A 138 -22.06 22.44 87.92
C THR A 138 -20.92 22.08 86.95
N ASN A 139 -19.87 21.44 87.44
CA ASN A 139 -18.74 21.05 86.60
C ASN A 139 -19.10 19.88 85.67
N GLY A 140 -19.96 18.95 86.11
CA GLY A 140 -20.51 17.89 85.26
C GLY A 140 -21.33 18.44 84.10
N GLN A 141 -22.18 19.45 84.35
CA GLN A 141 -22.92 20.14 83.29
C GLN A 141 -21.99 20.87 82.31
N LYS A 142 -20.99 21.60 82.82
CA LYS A 142 -19.99 22.29 81.98
C LYS A 142 -19.25 21.30 81.09
N LEU A 143 -18.72 20.22 81.65
CA LEU A 143 -18.02 19.19 80.88
C LEU A 143 -18.94 18.59 79.81
N SER A 144 -20.18 18.23 80.15
CA SER A 144 -21.13 17.66 79.18
C SER A 144 -21.40 18.60 78.00
N MET A 145 -21.54 19.90 78.26
CA MET A 145 -21.72 20.91 77.21
C MET A 145 -20.48 21.04 76.32
N LEU A 146 -19.28 21.10 76.93
CA LEU A 146 -18.02 21.18 76.19
C LEU A 146 -17.82 19.94 75.31
N MET A 147 -18.19 18.75 75.79
CA MET A 147 -18.11 17.51 75.01
C MET A 147 -19.02 17.51 73.77
N LEU A 148 -20.21 18.11 73.89
CA LEU A 148 -21.13 18.26 72.76
C LEU A 148 -20.55 19.20 71.68
N ILE A 149 -19.85 20.27 72.10
CA ILE A 149 -19.16 21.20 71.19
C ILE A 149 -17.98 20.49 70.51
N VAL A 150 -17.13 19.77 71.26
CA VAL A 150 -16.02 18.97 70.71
C VAL A 150 -16.52 18.01 69.64
N SER A 151 -17.56 17.24 69.95
CA SER A 151 -18.12 16.23 69.05
C SER A 151 -18.65 16.85 67.76
N ARG A 152 -19.36 17.97 67.87
CA ARG A 152 -19.91 18.69 66.71
C ARG A 152 -18.81 19.28 65.82
N GLN A 153 -17.80 19.91 66.42
CA GLN A 153 -16.72 20.54 65.66
C GLN A 153 -15.83 19.49 64.96
N SER A 154 -15.59 18.36 65.63
CA SER A 154 -14.91 17.21 65.02
C SER A 154 -15.69 16.65 63.82
N ALA A 155 -17.00 16.41 63.96
CA ALA A 155 -17.83 15.95 62.86
C ALA A 155 -17.80 16.91 61.66
N HIS A 156 -17.79 18.22 61.91
CA HIS A 156 -17.67 19.23 60.86
C HIS A 156 -16.32 19.16 60.13
N ALA A 157 -15.21 19.00 60.85
CA ALA A 157 -13.88 18.86 60.24
C ALA A 157 -13.76 17.58 59.39
N ASN A 158 -14.32 16.47 59.87
CA ASN A 158 -14.36 15.21 59.12
C ASN A 158 -15.19 15.34 57.84
N ASN A 159 -16.37 15.97 57.93
CA ASN A 159 -17.22 16.22 56.77
C ASN A 159 -16.53 17.12 55.74
N ALA A 160 -15.86 18.19 56.17
CA ALA A 160 -15.09 19.05 55.28
C ALA A 160 -13.96 18.28 54.56
N THR A 161 -13.26 17.41 55.29
CA THR A 161 -12.21 16.55 54.71
C THR A 161 -12.78 15.56 53.70
N LEU A 162 -13.94 14.94 54.00
CA LEU A 162 -14.63 14.04 53.08
C LEU A 162 -15.07 14.76 51.80
N LEU A 163 -15.65 15.95 51.92
CA LEU A 163 -16.05 16.76 50.77
C LEU A 163 -14.85 17.12 49.88
N ALA A 164 -13.72 17.52 50.48
CA ALA A 164 -12.50 17.80 49.71
C ALA A 164 -12.00 16.57 48.93
N ARG A 165 -12.06 15.37 49.55
CA ARG A 165 -11.69 14.12 48.87
C ARG A 165 -12.66 13.75 47.76
N ILE A 166 -13.96 13.97 47.95
CA ILE A 166 -14.98 13.73 46.91
C ILE A 166 -14.71 14.63 45.70
N GLU A 167 -14.39 15.91 45.92
CA GLU A 167 -14.04 16.84 44.85
C GLU A 167 -12.79 16.38 44.10
N GLU A 168 -11.74 15.96 44.81
CA GLU A 168 -10.51 15.43 44.18
C GLU A 168 -10.79 14.20 43.31
N VAL A 169 -11.60 13.25 43.81
CA VAL A 169 -11.99 12.06 43.04
C VAL A 169 -12.83 12.46 41.82
N SER A 170 -13.73 13.43 41.96
CA SER A 170 -14.53 13.95 40.83
C SER A 170 -13.64 14.51 39.72
N ILE A 171 -12.61 15.29 40.09
CA ILE A 171 -11.62 15.81 39.13
C ILE A 171 -10.85 14.67 38.45
N LEU A 172 -10.42 13.66 39.19
CA LEU A 172 -9.71 12.50 38.61
C LEU A 172 -10.58 11.71 37.64
N VAL A 173 -11.86 11.48 37.99
CA VAL A 173 -12.82 10.77 37.15
C VAL A 173 -13.08 11.54 35.86
N SER A 174 -13.33 12.85 35.93
CA SER A 174 -13.55 13.67 34.73
C SER A 174 -12.33 13.69 33.80
N LYS A 175 -11.12 13.71 34.36
CA LYS A 175 -9.87 13.61 33.58
C LYS A 175 -9.73 12.24 32.90
N GLN A 176 -10.08 11.16 33.58
CA GLN A 176 -10.06 9.82 33.02
C GLN A 176 -11.08 9.66 31.88
N GLU A 177 -12.29 10.20 32.06
CA GLU A 177 -13.34 10.20 31.04
C GLU A 177 -12.90 10.98 29.79
N GLN A 178 -12.30 12.16 29.96
CA GLN A 178 -11.70 12.91 28.85
C GLN A 178 -10.65 12.09 28.10
N HIS A 179 -9.76 11.40 28.82
CA HIS A 179 -8.75 10.56 28.20
C HIS A 179 -9.36 9.39 27.43
N GLN A 180 -10.40 8.74 27.97
CA GLN A 180 -11.13 7.68 27.28
C GLN A 180 -11.82 8.18 26.01
N ASN A 181 -12.43 9.37 26.05
CA ASN A 181 -13.05 9.98 24.89
C ASN A 181 -12.05 10.28 23.76
N VAL A 182 -10.84 10.73 24.10
CA VAL A 182 -9.75 10.92 23.12
C VAL A 182 -9.31 9.58 22.51
N LEU A 183 -9.24 8.51 23.30
CA LEU A 183 -8.92 7.17 22.78
C LEU A 183 -10.02 6.63 21.86
N LEU A 184 -11.30 6.82 22.21
CA LEU A 184 -12.42 6.45 21.37
C LEU A 184 -12.42 7.21 20.03
N ASP A 185 -12.16 8.52 20.05
CA ASP A 185 -12.02 9.31 18.83
C ASP A 185 -10.87 8.81 17.94
N ARG A 186 -9.73 8.43 18.52
CA ARG A 186 -8.63 7.80 17.78
C ARG A 186 -9.02 6.46 17.15
N LEU A 187 -9.74 5.62 17.88
CA LEU A 187 -10.22 4.34 17.36
C LEU A 187 -11.21 4.54 16.20
N ASN A 188 -12.17 5.44 16.34
CA ASN A 188 -13.12 5.76 15.29
C ASN A 188 -12.42 6.26 14.02
N ARG A 189 -11.43 7.15 14.14
CA ARG A 189 -10.62 7.59 12.99
C ARG A 189 -9.86 6.46 12.32
N THR A 190 -9.43 5.47 13.10
CA THR A 190 -8.73 4.28 12.57
C THR A 190 -9.69 3.39 11.79
N ILE A 191 -10.91 3.20 12.30
CA ILE A 191 -11.99 2.48 11.60
C ILE A 191 -12.35 3.20 10.29
N ASP A 192 -12.54 4.52 10.33
CA ASP A 192 -12.81 5.32 9.12
C ASP A 192 -11.68 5.19 8.08
N HIS A 193 -10.42 5.11 8.53
CA HIS A 193 -9.29 4.92 7.64
C HIS A 193 -9.34 3.55 6.96
N PHE A 194 -9.60 2.48 7.71
CA PHE A 194 -9.73 1.14 7.14
C PHE A 194 -10.91 1.04 6.16
N GLN A 195 -12.07 1.62 6.49
CA GLN A 195 -13.21 1.65 5.57
C GLN A 195 -12.89 2.38 4.26
N ARG A 196 -12.11 3.46 4.31
CA ARG A 196 -11.65 4.14 3.09
C ARG A 196 -10.68 3.27 2.28
N GLN A 197 -9.82 2.50 2.93
CA GLN A 197 -8.93 1.56 2.23
C GLN A 197 -9.70 0.43 1.56
N GLU A 198 -10.71 -0.12 2.24
CA GLU A 198 -11.60 -1.15 1.68
C GLU A 198 -12.30 -0.62 0.41
N ASN A 199 -12.91 0.56 0.47
CA ASN A 199 -13.52 1.20 -0.70
C ASN A 199 -12.52 1.46 -1.85
N GLN A 200 -11.25 1.74 -1.53
CA GLN A 200 -10.21 1.90 -2.55
C GLN A 200 -9.84 0.57 -3.21
N ILE A 201 -9.80 -0.52 -2.45
CA ILE A 201 -9.55 -1.86 -2.97
C ILE A 201 -10.69 -2.28 -3.90
N ASP A 202 -11.95 -2.07 -3.49
CA ASP A 202 -13.12 -2.38 -4.33
C ASP A 202 -13.08 -1.61 -5.66
N ALA A 203 -12.68 -0.33 -5.63
CA ALA A 203 -12.52 0.46 -6.84
C ALA A 203 -11.40 -0.05 -7.75
N ILE A 204 -10.30 -0.54 -7.17
CA ILE A 204 -9.20 -1.16 -7.93
C ILE A 204 -9.66 -2.48 -8.55
N GLU A 205 -10.35 -3.32 -7.79
CA GLU A 205 -10.90 -4.59 -8.25
C GLU A 205 -11.83 -4.37 -9.45
N HIS A 206 -12.77 -3.43 -9.33
CA HIS A 206 -13.66 -3.06 -10.43
C HIS A 206 -12.89 -2.59 -11.68
N ASN A 207 -11.86 -1.75 -11.50
CA ASN A 207 -11.02 -1.31 -12.62
C ASN A 207 -10.29 -2.48 -13.28
N ILE A 208 -9.78 -3.44 -12.50
CA ILE A 208 -9.12 -4.64 -13.04
C ILE A 208 -10.11 -5.48 -13.86
N GLU A 209 -11.34 -5.67 -13.39
CA GLU A 209 -12.39 -6.38 -14.13
C GLU A 209 -12.68 -5.71 -15.48
N VAL A 210 -12.85 -4.39 -15.49
CA VAL A 210 -13.07 -3.63 -16.73
C VAL A 210 -11.87 -3.76 -17.68
N HIS A 211 -10.65 -3.71 -17.16
CA HIS A 211 -9.45 -3.92 -17.97
C HIS A 211 -9.36 -5.34 -18.54
N LEU A 212 -9.76 -6.35 -17.78
CA LEU A 212 -9.80 -7.73 -18.24
C LEU A 212 -10.80 -7.92 -19.38
N ASP A 213 -12.00 -7.33 -19.27
CA ASP A 213 -13.02 -7.39 -20.31
C ASP A 213 -12.59 -6.68 -21.60
N ASN A 214 -11.98 -5.49 -21.45
CA ASN A 214 -11.40 -4.75 -22.58
C ASN A 214 -10.30 -5.57 -23.28
N ASN A 215 -9.40 -6.19 -22.52
CA ASN A 215 -8.34 -7.04 -23.09
C ASN A 215 -8.92 -8.28 -23.80
N ASN A 216 -9.95 -8.91 -23.23
CA ASN A 216 -10.63 -10.03 -23.87
C ASN A 216 -11.32 -9.63 -25.18
N THR A 217 -11.91 -8.43 -25.22
CA THR A 217 -12.49 -7.86 -26.45
C THR A 217 -11.42 -7.65 -27.52
N ILE A 218 -10.27 -7.06 -27.16
CA ILE A 218 -9.13 -6.88 -28.08
C ILE A 218 -8.61 -8.23 -28.58
N LEU A 219 -8.44 -9.22 -27.69
CA LEU A 219 -8.00 -10.56 -28.08
C LEU A 219 -8.99 -11.23 -29.05
N THR A 220 -10.28 -11.00 -28.86
CA THR A 220 -11.32 -11.54 -29.76
C THR A 220 -11.24 -10.90 -31.14
N ILE A 221 -11.03 -9.58 -31.22
CA ILE A 221 -10.83 -8.85 -32.48
C ILE A 221 -9.52 -9.30 -33.16
N ALA A 222 -8.44 -9.47 -32.40
CA ALA A 222 -7.17 -9.96 -32.92
C ALA A 222 -7.31 -11.39 -33.48
N LYS A 223 -8.03 -12.28 -32.79
CA LYS A 223 -8.32 -13.63 -33.30
C LYS A 223 -9.14 -13.61 -34.58
N SER A 224 -10.19 -12.78 -34.65
CA SER A 224 -11.06 -12.72 -35.83
C SER A 224 -10.42 -12.08 -37.06
N THR A 225 -9.36 -11.29 -36.89
CA THR A 225 -8.62 -10.66 -38.00
C THR A 225 -7.55 -11.57 -38.63
N ILE A 226 -7.10 -12.62 -37.94
CA ILE A 226 -6.13 -13.59 -38.48
C ILE A 226 -6.71 -14.34 -39.68
N ASP A 227 -7.97 -14.76 -39.63
CA ASP A 227 -8.59 -15.54 -40.70
C ASP A 227 -8.69 -14.75 -42.03
N PRO A 228 -9.19 -13.49 -42.05
CA PRO A 228 -9.14 -12.65 -43.25
C PRO A 228 -7.72 -12.42 -43.79
N ILE A 229 -6.72 -12.22 -42.93
CA ILE A 229 -5.32 -12.02 -43.37
C ILE A 229 -4.81 -13.27 -44.06
N LYS A 230 -5.06 -14.45 -43.47
CA LYS A 230 -4.69 -15.73 -44.07
C LYS A 230 -5.40 -15.97 -45.40
N HIS A 231 -6.66 -15.56 -45.51
CA HIS A 231 -7.38 -15.62 -46.78
C HIS A 231 -6.77 -14.69 -47.84
N LEU A 232 -6.38 -13.46 -47.47
CA LEU A 232 -5.68 -12.55 -48.37
C LEU A 232 -4.33 -13.09 -48.83
N GLU A 233 -3.56 -13.72 -47.94
CA GLU A 233 -2.29 -14.39 -48.29
C GLU A 233 -2.53 -15.49 -49.33
N GLN A 234 -3.55 -16.32 -49.13
CA GLN A 234 -3.93 -17.37 -50.11
C GLN A 234 -4.34 -16.78 -51.46
N LEU A 235 -5.13 -15.71 -51.47
CA LEU A 235 -5.51 -15.03 -52.71
C LEU A 235 -4.29 -14.48 -53.45
N LEU A 236 -3.34 -13.85 -52.73
CA LEU A 236 -2.10 -13.34 -53.34
C LEU A 236 -1.24 -14.47 -53.91
N ALA A 237 -1.14 -15.61 -53.22
CA ALA A 237 -0.43 -16.78 -53.72
C ALA A 237 -1.07 -17.34 -55.01
N ASN A 238 -2.40 -17.40 -55.07
CA ASN A 238 -3.12 -17.83 -56.26
C ASN A 238 -2.89 -16.87 -57.44
N VAL A 239 -2.97 -15.55 -57.21
CA VAL A 239 -2.68 -14.55 -58.26
C VAL A 239 -1.25 -14.67 -58.76
N ALA A 240 -0.28 -14.88 -57.86
CA ALA A 240 1.11 -15.09 -58.27
C ALA A 240 1.26 -16.35 -59.14
N HIS A 241 0.57 -17.43 -58.79
CA HIS A 241 0.55 -18.67 -59.59
C HIS A 241 -0.03 -18.43 -60.98
N ASP A 242 -1.18 -17.76 -61.07
CA ASP A 242 -1.86 -17.46 -62.34
C ASP A 242 -0.98 -16.60 -63.26
N VAL A 243 -0.26 -15.61 -62.73
CA VAL A 243 0.67 -14.77 -63.50
C VAL A 243 1.84 -15.58 -64.07
N VAL A 244 2.38 -16.53 -63.30
CA VAL A 244 3.45 -17.42 -63.78
C VAL A 244 2.94 -18.30 -64.92
N GLN A 245 1.75 -18.90 -64.76
CA GLN A 245 1.14 -19.74 -65.78
C GLN A 245 0.83 -18.97 -67.07
N LEU A 246 0.36 -17.73 -66.96
CA LEU A 246 0.13 -16.85 -68.11
C LEU A 246 1.43 -16.57 -68.87
N ARG A 247 2.52 -16.27 -68.14
CA ARG A 247 3.84 -16.00 -68.76
C ARG A 247 4.35 -17.19 -69.55
N GLU A 248 4.20 -18.39 -69.01
CA GLU A 248 4.58 -19.64 -69.70
C GLU A 248 3.75 -19.84 -70.97
N THR A 249 2.44 -19.62 -70.90
CA THR A 249 1.52 -19.73 -72.05
C THR A 249 1.86 -18.73 -73.16
N VAL A 250 2.16 -17.47 -72.82
CA VAL A 250 2.55 -16.44 -73.79
C VAL A 250 3.90 -16.76 -74.43
N SER A 251 4.87 -17.22 -73.64
CA SER A 251 6.22 -17.57 -74.12
C SER A 251 6.20 -18.75 -75.11
N ASN A 252 5.26 -19.68 -74.94
CA ASN A 252 5.10 -20.85 -75.82
C ASN A 252 4.25 -20.56 -77.08
N SER A 253 3.75 -19.34 -77.27
CA SER A 253 2.98 -18.96 -78.46
C SER A 253 3.89 -18.37 -79.56
N ASN A 254 3.86 -18.95 -80.77
CA ASN A 254 4.66 -18.59 -81.95
C ASN A 254 4.36 -17.20 -82.57
N PHE A 255 3.85 -16.23 -81.80
CA PHE A 255 3.24 -15.02 -82.34
C PHE A 255 4.21 -13.87 -82.69
N ILE A 256 5.54 -14.09 -82.63
CA ILE A 256 6.53 -13.08 -83.03
C ILE A 256 7.37 -13.59 -84.20
N ARG A 257 6.90 -13.34 -85.43
CA ARG A 257 7.61 -13.62 -86.69
C ARG A 257 8.61 -12.48 -86.98
N SER A 258 9.85 -12.84 -87.33
CA SER A 258 10.97 -11.93 -87.68
C SER A 258 10.62 -10.93 -88.81
N LEU A 259 11.03 -9.67 -88.64
CA LEU A 259 10.65 -8.47 -89.42
C LEU A 259 11.39 -8.22 -90.76
N ASP A 260 12.18 -9.16 -91.30
CA ASP A 260 12.97 -8.94 -92.53
C ASP A 260 12.60 -9.94 -93.65
N PRO A 261 11.79 -9.52 -94.65
CA PRO A 261 11.36 -10.37 -95.77
C PRO A 261 12.44 -10.63 -96.83
N THR A 262 13.65 -10.06 -96.71
CA THR A 262 14.70 -10.16 -97.75
C THR A 262 15.85 -11.12 -97.40
N ARG A 263 15.80 -11.73 -96.22
CA ARG A 263 16.90 -12.53 -95.66
C ARG A 263 17.25 -13.80 -96.45
N GLU A 264 16.35 -14.29 -97.30
CA GLU A 264 16.48 -15.58 -98.02
C GLU A 264 16.63 -15.45 -99.55
N MET A 265 16.78 -14.23 -100.10
CA MET A 265 16.86 -14.03 -101.56
C MET A 265 18.27 -14.35 -102.13
N PRO A 266 18.40 -15.27 -103.11
CA PRO A 266 19.69 -15.62 -103.74
C PRO A 266 20.16 -14.59 -104.78
N LEU A 267 21.39 -14.73 -105.26
CA LEU A 267 21.92 -14.05 -106.45
C LEU A 267 21.54 -14.88 -107.68
N ASN A 268 20.95 -14.26 -108.70
CA ASN A 268 20.62 -14.94 -109.96
C ASN A 268 21.70 -14.63 -111.00
N LEU A 269 22.45 -15.64 -111.42
CA LEU A 269 23.44 -15.55 -112.49
C LEU A 269 22.87 -16.15 -113.76
N ASN A 270 22.79 -15.37 -114.82
CA ASN A 270 22.57 -15.84 -116.17
C ASN A 270 23.94 -16.06 -116.83
N ASP A 271 24.25 -17.31 -117.18
CA ASP A 271 25.56 -17.67 -117.70
C ASP A 271 25.74 -17.33 -119.20
N ALA A 272 26.96 -17.48 -119.72
CA ALA A 272 27.27 -17.19 -121.13
C ALA A 272 26.58 -18.12 -122.15
N PHE A 273 25.80 -19.08 -121.69
CA PHE A 273 24.96 -19.95 -122.52
C PHE A 273 23.45 -19.69 -122.30
N GLY A 274 23.09 -18.64 -121.54
CA GLY A 274 21.71 -18.24 -121.28
C GLY A 274 21.02 -19.02 -120.15
N ARG A 275 21.77 -19.65 -119.24
CA ARG A 275 21.21 -20.44 -118.12
C ARG A 275 21.14 -19.62 -116.85
N ASP A 276 19.95 -19.53 -116.26
CA ASP A 276 19.73 -18.92 -114.95
C ASP A 276 20.10 -19.86 -113.79
N ILE A 277 21.00 -19.41 -112.92
CA ILE A 277 21.54 -20.15 -111.78
C ILE A 277 21.36 -19.32 -110.51
N ALA A 278 20.61 -19.83 -109.55
CA ALA A 278 20.45 -19.19 -108.25
C ALA A 278 21.59 -19.60 -107.29
N ILE A 279 22.43 -18.65 -106.89
CA ILE A 279 23.54 -18.84 -105.98
C ILE A 279 23.18 -18.20 -104.63
N PRO A 280 23.04 -18.98 -103.54
CA PRO A 280 22.83 -18.42 -102.20
C PRO A 280 23.97 -17.48 -101.79
N LEU A 281 23.65 -16.24 -101.40
CA LEU A 281 24.68 -15.24 -101.03
C LEU A 281 25.56 -15.69 -99.86
N GLN A 282 25.08 -16.59 -99.00
CA GLN A 282 25.86 -17.13 -97.89
C GLN A 282 27.10 -17.93 -98.36
N LEU A 283 27.09 -18.42 -99.60
CA LEU A 283 28.21 -19.17 -100.20
C LEU A 283 29.22 -18.25 -100.89
N ILE A 284 28.89 -16.98 -101.11
CA ILE A 284 29.71 -16.02 -101.86
C ILE A 284 30.23 -14.96 -100.89
N ILE A 285 31.36 -15.25 -100.25
CA ILE A 285 31.98 -14.36 -99.27
C ILE A 285 32.90 -13.34 -99.96
N ASP A 286 33.58 -13.78 -101.02
CA ASP A 286 34.55 -13.00 -101.78
C ASP A 286 34.58 -13.44 -103.27
N TRP A 287 35.31 -12.69 -104.10
CA TRP A 287 35.48 -13.00 -105.53
C TRP A 287 36.10 -14.38 -105.77
N GLN A 288 36.95 -14.87 -104.85
CA GLN A 288 37.55 -16.19 -104.96
C GLN A 288 36.50 -17.30 -104.79
N SER A 289 35.61 -17.18 -103.81
CA SER A 289 34.48 -18.08 -103.60
C SER A 289 33.54 -18.07 -104.81
N PHE A 290 33.25 -16.89 -105.35
CA PHE A 290 32.46 -16.74 -106.57
C PHE A 290 33.10 -17.46 -107.77
N ASN A 291 34.38 -17.23 -108.04
CA ASN A 291 35.10 -17.88 -109.13
C ASN A 291 35.20 -19.40 -108.95
N THR A 292 35.32 -19.88 -107.71
CA THR A 292 35.34 -21.32 -107.40
C THR A 292 33.99 -21.95 -107.73
N ILE A 293 32.89 -21.30 -107.35
CA ILE A 293 31.53 -21.73 -107.69
C ILE A 293 31.36 -21.76 -109.21
N LEU A 294 31.79 -20.72 -109.93
CA LEU A 294 31.76 -20.70 -111.39
C LEU A 294 32.59 -21.83 -112.01
N GLY A 295 33.79 -22.11 -111.49
CA GLY A 295 34.62 -23.22 -111.96
C GLY A 295 33.90 -24.57 -111.84
N ILE A 296 33.22 -24.80 -110.71
CA ILE A 296 32.42 -26.01 -110.49
C ILE A 296 31.22 -26.05 -111.46
N LEU A 297 30.52 -24.93 -111.66
CA LEU A 297 29.37 -24.86 -112.57
C LEU A 297 29.74 -25.14 -114.03
N PHE A 298 30.96 -24.79 -114.44
CA PHE A 298 31.45 -24.99 -115.81
C PHE A 298 32.29 -26.26 -115.98
N GLN A 299 32.54 -27.08 -114.95
CA GLN A 299 33.46 -28.23 -114.99
C GLN A 299 33.19 -29.22 -116.14
N SER A 300 31.93 -29.42 -116.50
CA SER A 300 31.50 -30.33 -117.57
C SER A 300 30.97 -29.59 -118.82
N GLN A 301 31.25 -28.30 -118.96
CA GLN A 301 30.71 -27.44 -120.01
C GLN A 301 31.82 -26.91 -120.93
N LYS A 302 31.45 -26.57 -122.17
CA LYS A 302 32.34 -25.82 -123.06
C LYS A 302 32.63 -24.46 -122.42
N GLY A 303 33.86 -23.94 -122.57
CA GLY A 303 34.26 -22.68 -121.94
C GLY A 303 34.79 -22.80 -120.50
N HIS A 304 34.86 -23.99 -119.91
CA HIS A 304 35.50 -24.21 -118.61
C HIS A 304 36.91 -23.60 -118.50
N ASP A 305 37.75 -23.83 -119.52
CA ASP A 305 39.10 -23.25 -119.58
C ASP A 305 39.10 -21.71 -119.54
N MET A 306 38.07 -21.07 -120.12
CA MET A 306 37.94 -19.62 -120.17
C MET A 306 37.49 -19.07 -118.81
N VAL A 307 36.59 -19.77 -118.12
CA VAL A 307 36.20 -19.43 -116.73
C VAL A 307 37.39 -19.54 -115.79
N LEU A 308 38.18 -20.61 -115.89
CA LEU A 308 39.39 -20.80 -115.08
C LEU A 308 40.45 -19.71 -115.36
N LYS A 309 40.59 -19.29 -116.62
CA LYS A 309 41.46 -18.17 -117.03
C LYS A 309 40.84 -16.80 -116.76
N GLN A 310 39.64 -16.73 -116.21
CA GLN A 310 38.88 -15.51 -115.96
C GLN A 310 38.61 -14.66 -117.22
N GLN A 311 38.51 -15.29 -118.38
CA GLN A 311 38.20 -14.67 -119.67
C GLN A 311 36.68 -14.51 -119.86
N PHE A 312 36.04 -13.81 -118.92
CA PHE A 312 34.61 -13.51 -118.97
C PHE A 312 34.31 -12.12 -118.39
N ALA A 313 33.28 -11.47 -118.90
CA ALA A 313 32.71 -10.23 -118.35
C ALA A 313 31.44 -10.55 -117.55
N LEU A 314 31.10 -9.68 -116.61
CA LEU A 314 29.88 -9.75 -115.82
C LEU A 314 29.18 -8.39 -115.92
N GLU A 315 27.87 -8.42 -116.13
CA GLU A 315 27.06 -7.23 -116.34
C GLU A 315 25.80 -7.32 -115.45
N GLU A 316 25.37 -6.22 -114.84
CA GLU A 316 24.12 -6.20 -114.11
C GLU A 316 22.94 -6.16 -115.09
N HIS A 317 22.04 -7.16 -115.00
CA HIS A 317 21.01 -7.44 -115.99
C HIS A 317 20.08 -6.26 -116.33
N PHE A 318 19.76 -5.42 -115.34
CA PHE A 318 18.83 -4.31 -115.53
C PHE A 318 19.49 -3.00 -115.96
N SER A 319 20.70 -2.74 -115.47
CA SER A 319 21.40 -1.48 -115.73
C SER A 319 22.34 -1.55 -116.93
N GLY A 320 22.69 -2.77 -117.35
CA GLY A 320 23.71 -3.02 -118.34
C GLY A 320 25.10 -2.55 -117.89
N LYS A 321 25.32 -2.44 -116.58
CA LYS A 321 26.57 -1.93 -116.03
C LYS A 321 27.56 -3.06 -115.83
N ASP A 322 28.75 -2.89 -116.40
CA ASP A 322 29.88 -3.78 -116.16
C ASP A 322 30.23 -3.85 -114.67
N ILE A 323 30.35 -5.08 -114.16
CA ILE A 323 30.73 -5.36 -112.79
C ILE A 323 32.26 -5.42 -112.72
N ALA A 324 32.84 -4.33 -112.23
CA ALA A 324 34.28 -4.21 -112.08
C ALA A 324 34.80 -5.17 -110.99
N ARG A 325 35.85 -5.95 -111.34
CA ARG A 325 36.47 -6.94 -110.44
C ARG A 325 37.52 -6.35 -109.50
N ASP A 326 37.81 -5.07 -109.65
CA ASP A 326 38.74 -4.31 -108.80
C ASP A 326 38.11 -3.88 -107.46
N SER A 327 36.78 -3.92 -107.37
CA SER A 327 36.01 -3.50 -106.20
C SER A 327 35.59 -4.70 -105.33
N PRO A 328 35.41 -4.54 -104.01
CA PRO A 328 34.95 -5.62 -103.13
C PRO A 328 33.60 -6.20 -103.57
N LEU A 329 33.45 -7.53 -103.53
CA LEU A 329 32.25 -8.23 -103.97
C LEU A 329 30.96 -7.70 -103.31
N SER A 330 31.02 -7.32 -102.02
CA SER A 330 29.89 -6.77 -101.26
C SER A 330 29.36 -5.44 -101.78
N GLU A 331 30.18 -4.69 -102.52
CA GLU A 331 29.78 -3.42 -103.15
C GLU A 331 29.16 -3.67 -104.53
N CYS A 332 29.60 -4.74 -105.20
CA CYS A 332 29.18 -5.12 -106.54
C CYS A 332 27.92 -6.00 -106.56
N ILE A 333 27.69 -6.82 -105.54
CA ILE A 333 26.65 -7.85 -105.53
C ILE A 333 25.72 -7.69 -104.32
N ARG A 334 24.40 -7.71 -104.56
CA ARG A 334 23.35 -7.59 -103.53
C ARG A 334 22.36 -8.76 -103.55
N ARG A 335 21.61 -8.92 -102.46
CA ARG A 335 20.56 -9.94 -102.32
C ARG A 335 19.49 -9.75 -103.38
N GLY A 336 19.12 -10.82 -104.09
CA GLY A 336 18.10 -10.78 -105.15
C GLY A 336 18.56 -10.17 -106.48
N MET A 337 19.84 -9.76 -106.60
CA MET A 337 20.37 -9.16 -107.82
C MET A 337 20.45 -10.19 -108.96
N ARG A 338 20.40 -9.72 -110.21
CA ARG A 338 20.57 -10.54 -111.41
C ARG A 338 21.78 -10.07 -112.21
N ILE A 339 22.67 -10.99 -112.56
CA ILE A 339 23.92 -10.73 -113.27
C ILE A 339 23.94 -11.59 -114.54
N ASP A 340 24.30 -10.99 -115.67
CA ASP A 340 24.59 -11.70 -116.91
C ASP A 340 26.10 -11.89 -117.09
N MET A 341 26.50 -13.01 -117.68
CA MET A 341 27.90 -13.36 -117.92
C MET A 341 28.16 -13.57 -119.40
N SER A 342 29.24 -13.01 -119.92
CA SER A 342 29.65 -13.17 -121.32
C SER A 342 31.11 -13.61 -121.42
N MET A 343 31.44 -14.46 -122.39
CA MET A 343 32.82 -14.93 -122.60
C MET A 343 33.61 -13.93 -123.44
N ILE A 344 34.86 -13.64 -123.05
CA ILE A 344 35.73 -12.72 -123.76
C ILE A 344 36.65 -13.52 -124.69
N PHE A 345 36.62 -13.22 -125.99
CA PHE A 345 37.53 -13.79 -126.98
C PHE A 345 38.47 -12.70 -127.49
N GLU A 346 39.78 -12.90 -127.35
CA GLU A 346 40.79 -12.01 -127.94
C GLU A 346 41.07 -12.46 -129.38
N THR A 347 40.57 -11.72 -130.37
CA THR A 347 40.89 -11.95 -131.80
C THR A 347 41.44 -10.70 -132.46
N ASN A 348 42.65 -10.80 -133.04
CA ASN A 348 43.29 -9.71 -133.82
C ASN A 348 42.65 -9.49 -135.21
N ILE A 349 41.58 -10.22 -135.54
CA ILE A 349 40.89 -10.20 -136.84
C ILE A 349 39.39 -10.28 -136.54
N VAL A 350 38.59 -9.39 -137.13
CA VAL A 350 37.11 -9.44 -137.05
C VAL A 350 36.64 -10.62 -137.91
N LEU A 351 36.14 -11.68 -137.28
CA LEU A 351 35.55 -12.84 -137.96
C LEU A 351 34.02 -12.67 -137.97
N LEU A 352 33.46 -12.29 -139.12
CA LEU A 352 32.01 -12.29 -139.36
C LEU A 352 31.56 -13.73 -139.64
N GLY A 353 30.67 -14.28 -138.81
CA GLY A 353 29.98 -15.55 -139.09
C GLY A 353 30.79 -16.84 -138.85
N ALA A 354 31.88 -16.78 -138.06
CA ALA A 354 32.66 -17.96 -137.69
C ALA A 354 33.01 -17.96 -136.19
N CYS A 355 33.12 -19.15 -135.59
CA CYS A 355 33.46 -19.29 -134.17
C CYS A 355 34.87 -18.72 -133.89
N PRO A 356 35.04 -17.75 -132.96
CA PRO A 356 36.33 -17.10 -132.69
C PRO A 356 37.45 -18.06 -132.24
N ARG A 357 37.10 -19.21 -131.66
CA ARG A 357 38.05 -20.18 -131.09
C ARG A 357 38.47 -21.26 -132.08
N CYS A 358 37.52 -21.89 -132.78
CA CYS A 358 37.82 -23.02 -133.69
C CYS A 358 37.79 -22.63 -135.16
N ARG A 359 37.40 -21.39 -135.50
CA ARG A 359 37.29 -20.85 -136.87
C ARG A 359 36.39 -21.68 -137.79
N GLU A 360 35.50 -22.46 -137.21
CA GLU A 360 34.45 -23.17 -137.94
C GLU A 360 33.38 -22.14 -138.31
N ASP A 361 32.98 -22.10 -139.58
CA ASP A 361 31.86 -21.26 -140.05
C ASP A 361 30.60 -21.67 -139.29
N THR A 362 29.91 -20.70 -138.71
CA THR A 362 28.67 -20.98 -138.00
C THR A 362 27.56 -21.19 -139.02
N ASP A 363 27.20 -22.46 -139.25
CA ASP A 363 26.02 -22.91 -140.00
C ASP A 363 24.73 -22.61 -139.20
N ALA A 364 24.56 -21.34 -138.81
CA ALA A 364 23.40 -20.85 -138.11
C ALA A 364 22.38 -20.35 -139.15
N PRO A 365 21.19 -20.96 -139.28
CA PRO A 365 20.14 -20.46 -140.15
C PRO A 365 19.73 -19.04 -139.73
N GLU A 366 19.45 -18.19 -140.72
CA GLU A 366 19.31 -16.70 -140.69
C GLU A 366 18.31 -16.07 -139.68
N ASN A 367 17.89 -16.76 -138.62
CA ASN A 367 16.94 -16.22 -137.63
C ASN A 367 17.28 -16.54 -136.16
N VAL A 368 18.55 -16.73 -135.82
CA VAL A 368 18.99 -16.78 -134.40
C VAL A 368 20.12 -15.79 -134.16
N THR A 369 19.78 -14.69 -133.52
CA THR A 369 20.70 -13.66 -133.03
C THR A 369 21.61 -14.26 -131.96
N ILE A 370 22.92 -14.17 -132.16
CA ILE A 370 23.91 -14.43 -131.12
C ILE A 370 24.32 -13.05 -130.57
N GLN A 371 23.93 -12.77 -129.33
CA GLN A 371 24.60 -11.82 -128.45
C GLN A 371 25.07 -12.58 -127.22
#